data_AF-A0AA35XZ91-F1
#
_entry.id   AF-A0AA35XZ91-F1
#
_cell.length_a   1.000
_cell.length_b   1.000
_cell.length_c   1.000
_cell.angle_alpha   90.00
_cell.angle_beta   90.00
_cell.angle_gamma   90.00
#
_symmetry.space_group_name_H-M   'P 1'
#
loop_
_entity.id
_entity.type
_entity.pdbx_description
1 polymer ?
#
loop_
_entity_poly.entity_id
_entity_poly.type
_entity_poly.pdbx_seq_one_letter_code
_entity_poly.pdbx_strand_id
1 'polypeptide(L)'
;MNDTLTRTEFQSRFEALLSQLSKDNMIDYAFIDIPSDRKPWLDTGIDLSAGERVTTFAVGKTCLKGTDLWFGADFQLWCRIGPDGEIFRGTRASNTFAVEKPDRLYLASYFPGEWATRTGELATPDEVYEQASGCLAALIVRWRVEPIEGLKRLAALGDVDGLVASEIDRLTDPVVPPPGWNYLWFVGPAEIYRSCRTPEKEPAICCHTHRDVGLLQKDVSLPFEPNTRLRWAWRMDRLPSEVREDTLATHDYMSIAVEFDNGQDITYYWSAELPVGTAYRCPIPTWTARETHVAIRSGREGLGQWLDEERNVFQDYQDYIGGLLPGNIVRVWLIALSLFQGREGDGRYADMAFITDAGIIPVSAGGPV
;
A
#
# COMPACT_ATOMS: atom_id res chain seq x y z
N MET A 1 -3.71 -5.58 13.81
CA MET A 1 -4.02 -7.00 14.10
C MET A 1 -3.10 -7.50 15.19
N ASN A 2 -3.60 -8.33 16.09
CA ASN A 2 -2.84 -8.84 17.21
C ASN A 2 -1.86 -9.92 16.71
N ASP A 3 -0.57 -9.71 16.93
CA ASP A 3 0.55 -10.55 16.44
C ASP A 3 0.63 -11.93 17.17
N THR A 4 -0.49 -12.39 17.72
CA THR A 4 -0.60 -13.53 18.64
C THR A 4 -1.30 -14.74 18.06
N LEU A 5 -2.00 -14.65 16.92
CA LEU A 5 -2.69 -15.81 16.37
C LEU A 5 -1.72 -16.76 15.64
N THR A 6 -1.45 -17.91 16.25
CA THR A 6 -0.60 -18.94 15.62
C THR A 6 -1.31 -19.63 14.46
N ARG A 7 -0.54 -20.25 13.55
CA ARG A 7 -1.07 -21.09 12.46
C ARG A 7 -2.08 -22.14 12.93
N THR A 8 -1.81 -22.79 14.06
CA THR A 8 -2.65 -23.85 14.62
C THR A 8 -3.95 -23.31 15.21
N GLU A 9 -3.88 -22.18 15.93
CA GLU A 9 -5.07 -21.52 16.46
C GLU A 9 -5.94 -20.95 15.34
N PHE A 10 -5.33 -20.35 14.32
CA PHE A 10 -6.03 -19.88 13.12
C PHE A 10 -6.84 -21.01 12.47
N GLN A 11 -6.21 -22.16 12.24
CA GLN A 11 -6.90 -23.31 11.64
C GLN A 11 -8.03 -23.83 12.51
N SER A 12 -7.70 -24.20 13.75
CA SER A 12 -8.65 -24.85 14.65
C SER A 12 -9.88 -23.98 14.93
N ARG A 13 -9.69 -22.66 15.07
CA ARG A 13 -10.81 -21.72 15.27
C ARG A 13 -11.67 -21.59 14.03
N PHE A 14 -11.08 -21.46 12.84
CA PHE A 14 -11.86 -21.39 11.61
C PHE A 14 -12.56 -22.72 11.29
N GLU A 15 -11.91 -23.87 11.47
CA GLU A 15 -12.53 -25.19 11.31
C GLU A 15 -13.73 -25.38 12.24
N ALA A 16 -13.63 -24.91 13.49
CA ALA A 16 -14.74 -24.93 14.43
C ALA A 16 -15.95 -24.11 13.95
N LEU A 17 -15.72 -22.97 13.27
CA LEU A 17 -16.80 -22.17 12.68
C LEU A 17 -17.34 -22.78 11.38
N LEU A 18 -16.45 -23.16 10.46
CA LEU A 18 -16.78 -23.67 9.13
C LEU A 18 -17.52 -25.02 9.22
N SER A 19 -17.19 -25.87 10.20
CA SER A 19 -17.90 -27.15 10.43
C SER A 19 -19.36 -26.99 10.86
N GLN A 20 -19.75 -25.81 11.34
CA GLN A 20 -21.12 -25.47 11.73
C GLN A 20 -21.92 -24.81 10.59
N LEU A 21 -21.27 -24.40 9.50
CA LEU A 21 -21.99 -23.87 8.33
C LEU A 21 -22.71 -24.99 7.56
N SER A 22 -23.89 -24.67 7.03
CA SER A 22 -24.55 -25.56 6.07
C SER A 22 -23.68 -25.76 4.83
N LYS A 23 -23.66 -27.00 4.32
CA LYS A 23 -23.01 -27.33 3.03
C LYS A 23 -23.61 -26.57 1.84
N ASP A 24 -24.81 -26.02 1.98
CA ASP A 24 -25.44 -25.17 0.97
C ASP A 24 -24.83 -23.76 0.92
N ASN A 25 -24.03 -23.37 1.91
CA ASN A 25 -23.41 -22.04 1.99
C ASN A 25 -22.09 -21.96 1.20
N MET A 26 -21.36 -23.08 1.11
CA MET A 26 -19.96 -23.08 0.69
C MET A 26 -19.67 -24.32 -0.16
N ILE A 27 -18.84 -24.14 -1.18
CA ILE A 27 -18.37 -25.21 -2.06
C ILE A 27 -17.38 -26.07 -1.27
N ASP A 28 -16.31 -25.44 -0.78
CA ASP A 28 -15.28 -26.04 0.06
C ASP A 28 -14.39 -24.93 0.70
N TYR A 29 -13.44 -25.33 1.55
CA TYR A 29 -12.35 -24.48 2.03
C TYR A 29 -11.01 -25.21 2.07
N ALA A 30 -9.91 -24.45 2.06
CA ALA A 30 -8.56 -24.98 2.20
C ALA A 30 -7.68 -24.05 3.02
N PHE A 31 -6.75 -24.65 3.78
CA PHE A 31 -5.67 -23.91 4.44
C PHE A 31 -4.37 -24.15 3.68
N ILE A 32 -3.69 -23.07 3.32
CA ILE A 32 -2.45 -23.08 2.56
C ILE A 32 -1.37 -22.36 3.37
N ASP A 33 -0.21 -23.01 3.51
CA ASP A 33 0.98 -22.39 4.06
C ASP A 33 1.82 -21.80 2.94
N ILE A 34 2.21 -20.53 3.07
CA ILE A 34 2.99 -19.78 2.09
C ILE A 34 4.34 -19.40 2.72
N PRO A 35 5.41 -20.17 2.48
CA PRO A 35 6.73 -19.86 3.00
C PRO A 35 7.27 -18.55 2.41
N SER A 36 7.93 -17.74 3.24
CA SER A 36 8.49 -16.47 2.79
C SER A 36 9.96 -16.55 2.37
N ASP A 37 10.57 -17.73 2.44
CA ASP A 37 12.01 -17.97 2.25
C ASP A 37 12.39 -18.48 0.85
N ARG A 38 11.47 -18.38 -0.11
CA ARG A 38 11.61 -18.91 -1.47
C ARG A 38 10.82 -18.06 -2.46
N LYS A 39 10.94 -18.39 -3.76
CA LYS A 39 10.16 -17.77 -4.83
C LYS A 39 8.69 -17.63 -4.46
N PRO A 40 8.05 -16.50 -4.81
CA PRO A 40 6.80 -16.11 -4.19
C PRO A 40 5.64 -17.01 -4.59
N TRP A 41 5.52 -17.39 -5.87
CA TRP A 41 4.34 -18.08 -6.38
C TRP A 41 4.26 -19.54 -5.95
N LEU A 42 3.21 -19.84 -5.20
CA LEU A 42 2.79 -21.17 -4.79
C LEU A 42 1.53 -21.57 -5.55
N ASP A 43 1.58 -22.71 -6.24
CA ASP A 43 0.39 -23.37 -6.77
C ASP A 43 -0.42 -23.96 -5.60
N THR A 44 -1.68 -23.53 -5.46
CA THR A 44 -2.56 -23.99 -4.37
C THR A 44 -3.20 -25.36 -4.64
N GLY A 45 -3.18 -25.84 -5.89
CA GLY A 45 -3.96 -27.01 -6.29
C GLY A 45 -5.47 -26.77 -6.34
N ILE A 46 -5.94 -25.51 -6.31
CA ILE A 46 -7.38 -25.16 -6.33
C ILE A 46 -7.79 -24.62 -7.70
N ASP A 47 -8.66 -25.34 -8.40
CA ASP A 47 -9.27 -24.90 -9.65
C ASP A 47 -10.52 -24.06 -9.38
N LEU A 48 -10.53 -22.84 -9.92
CA LEU A 48 -11.63 -21.90 -9.77
C LEU A 48 -12.44 -21.80 -11.05
N SER A 49 -13.77 -21.76 -10.91
CA SER A 49 -14.69 -21.59 -12.05
C SER A 49 -15.04 -20.13 -12.27
N ALA A 50 -15.41 -19.77 -13.50
CA ALA A 50 -15.89 -18.43 -13.82
C ALA A 50 -17.15 -18.09 -13.01
N GLY A 51 -17.21 -16.88 -12.47
CA GLY A 51 -18.30 -16.41 -11.61
C GLY A 51 -18.21 -16.89 -10.15
N GLU A 52 -17.27 -17.77 -9.83
CA GLU A 52 -17.07 -18.23 -8.46
C GLU A 52 -16.62 -17.07 -7.56
N ARG A 53 -17.04 -17.11 -6.29
CA ARG A 53 -16.74 -16.08 -5.30
C ARG A 53 -15.89 -16.69 -4.19
N VAL A 54 -14.76 -16.06 -3.91
CA VAL A 54 -13.76 -16.57 -2.98
C VAL A 54 -13.48 -15.51 -1.93
N THR A 55 -13.39 -15.93 -0.67
CA THR A 55 -12.80 -15.12 0.41
C THR A 55 -11.51 -15.76 0.87
N THR A 56 -10.47 -14.95 1.02
CA THR A 56 -9.22 -15.34 1.70
C THR A 56 -9.14 -14.65 3.05
N PHE A 57 -8.73 -15.38 4.08
CA PHE A 57 -8.26 -14.83 5.36
C PHE A 57 -6.84 -15.27 5.56
N ALA A 58 -6.00 -14.42 6.16
CA ALA A 58 -4.61 -14.78 6.35
C ALA A 58 -4.02 -14.26 7.66
N VAL A 59 -3.01 -14.98 8.14
CA VAL A 59 -2.19 -14.59 9.29
C VAL A 59 -0.73 -14.97 9.03
N GLY A 60 0.13 -14.61 9.97
CA GLY A 60 1.56 -14.84 9.88
C GLY A 60 2.32 -13.63 9.36
N LYS A 61 3.63 -13.80 9.26
CA LYS A 61 4.55 -12.72 8.92
C LYS A 61 5.77 -13.21 8.17
N THR A 62 6.28 -12.33 7.32
CA THR A 62 7.60 -12.41 6.71
C THR A 62 8.56 -11.57 7.55
N CYS A 63 9.67 -12.13 8.01
CA CYS A 63 10.71 -11.41 8.74
C CYS A 63 12.00 -11.34 7.93
N LEU A 64 12.66 -10.16 7.93
CA LEU A 64 13.97 -9.99 7.31
C LEU A 64 15.07 -10.42 8.29
N LYS A 65 15.85 -11.43 7.93
CA LYS A 65 16.91 -12.02 8.77
C LYS A 65 17.94 -10.96 9.16
N GLY A 66 18.37 -11.00 10.42
CA GLY A 66 19.36 -10.07 10.95
C GLY A 66 18.80 -8.68 11.29
N THR A 67 17.47 -8.50 11.23
CA THR A 67 16.78 -7.26 11.61
C THR A 67 15.53 -7.60 12.45
N ASP A 68 14.93 -6.58 13.07
CA ASP A 68 13.63 -6.69 13.74
C ASP A 68 12.44 -6.43 12.79
N LEU A 69 12.69 -6.26 11.49
CA LEU A 69 11.68 -5.94 10.50
C LEU A 69 10.81 -7.15 10.17
N TRP A 70 9.50 -6.93 10.14
CA TRP A 70 8.53 -7.92 9.73
C TRP A 70 7.33 -7.30 9.01
N PHE A 71 6.71 -8.09 8.16
CA PHE A 71 5.60 -7.70 7.30
C PHE A 71 4.47 -8.71 7.41
N GLY A 72 3.26 -8.23 7.73
CA GLY A 72 2.09 -9.06 7.96
C GLY A 72 1.45 -9.58 6.67
N ALA A 73 0.58 -10.58 6.82
CA ALA A 73 -0.17 -11.16 5.70
C ALA A 73 -1.06 -10.14 4.98
N ASP A 74 -1.51 -9.09 5.69
CA ASP A 74 -2.22 -7.96 5.14
C ASP A 74 -1.44 -7.28 4.03
N PHE A 75 -0.12 -7.13 4.10
CA PHE A 75 0.74 -6.62 3.00
C PHE A 75 1.35 -7.73 2.11
N GLN A 76 1.64 -8.89 2.69
CA GLN A 76 2.43 -9.93 2.02
C GLN A 76 1.63 -10.84 1.07
N LEU A 77 0.34 -11.08 1.34
CA LEU A 77 -0.43 -12.05 0.55
C LEU A 77 -0.90 -11.44 -0.77
N TRP A 78 -0.43 -12.05 -1.86
CA TRP A 78 -0.89 -11.75 -3.23
C TRP A 78 -1.50 -12.99 -3.87
N CYS A 79 -2.35 -12.76 -4.86
CA CYS A 79 -3.08 -13.76 -5.61
C CYS A 79 -2.90 -13.54 -7.10
N ARG A 80 -2.98 -14.63 -7.88
CA ARG A 80 -3.29 -14.60 -9.32
C ARG A 80 -4.08 -15.85 -9.70
N ILE A 81 -4.84 -15.77 -10.79
CA ILE A 81 -5.62 -16.90 -11.31
C ILE A 81 -5.07 -17.24 -12.69
N GLY A 82 -4.43 -18.42 -12.78
CA GLY A 82 -3.61 -18.83 -13.91
C GLY A 82 -2.16 -18.36 -13.78
N PRO A 83 -1.21 -19.03 -14.47
CA PRO A 83 0.20 -18.65 -14.44
C PRO A 83 0.47 -17.27 -15.06
N ASP A 84 -0.43 -16.79 -15.93
CA ASP A 84 -0.37 -15.48 -16.59
C ASP A 84 -1.51 -14.53 -16.14
N GLY A 85 -2.18 -14.86 -15.04
CA GLY A 85 -3.24 -14.02 -14.49
C GLY A 85 -2.71 -12.69 -13.96
N GLU A 86 -3.53 -11.62 -14.04
CA GLU A 86 -3.19 -10.35 -13.41
C GLU A 86 -3.10 -10.53 -11.89
N ILE A 87 -2.04 -10.00 -11.29
CA ILE A 87 -1.81 -10.08 -9.85
C ILE A 87 -2.71 -9.12 -9.11
N PHE A 88 -3.15 -9.52 -7.93
CA PHE A 88 -3.94 -8.67 -7.04
C PHE A 88 -3.73 -9.07 -5.59
N ARG A 89 -4.15 -8.19 -4.68
CA ARG A 89 -4.18 -8.44 -3.23
C ARG A 89 -5.34 -7.68 -2.60
N GLY A 90 -5.70 -8.07 -1.38
CA GLY A 90 -6.64 -7.30 -0.57
C GLY A 90 -5.99 -6.05 0.02
N THR A 91 -6.79 -5.24 0.70
CA THR A 91 -6.34 -4.11 1.51
C THR A 91 -6.10 -4.47 2.97
N ARG A 92 -6.50 -5.69 3.38
CA ARG A 92 -6.45 -6.19 4.76
C ARG A 92 -5.93 -7.63 4.73
N ALA A 93 -5.81 -8.24 5.91
CA ALA A 93 -5.54 -9.68 6.02
C ALA A 93 -6.75 -10.55 5.62
N SER A 94 -7.81 -9.92 5.12
CA SER A 94 -8.92 -10.57 4.45
C SER A 94 -9.13 -9.96 3.06
N ASN A 95 -9.65 -10.75 2.14
CA ASN A 95 -10.05 -10.28 0.82
C ASN A 95 -11.17 -11.14 0.25
N THR A 96 -12.06 -10.55 -0.53
CA THR A 96 -13.11 -11.24 -1.28
C THR A 96 -13.07 -10.77 -2.71
N PHE A 97 -13.08 -11.73 -3.64
CA PHE A 97 -13.01 -11.47 -5.07
C PHE A 97 -13.90 -12.41 -5.87
N ALA A 98 -14.16 -11.99 -7.12
CA ALA A 98 -14.87 -12.78 -8.11
C ALA A 98 -13.87 -13.36 -9.11
N VAL A 99 -14.12 -14.58 -9.56
CA VAL A 99 -13.30 -15.23 -10.58
C VAL A 99 -13.85 -14.84 -11.94
N GLU A 100 -13.15 -13.95 -12.66
CA GLU A 100 -13.57 -13.53 -14.00
C GLU A 100 -13.28 -14.61 -15.05
N LYS A 101 -12.06 -15.17 -15.01
CA LYS A 101 -11.59 -16.22 -15.91
C LYS A 101 -11.26 -17.47 -15.09
N PRO A 102 -11.74 -18.66 -15.50
CA PRO A 102 -11.51 -19.89 -14.75
C PRO A 102 -10.07 -20.36 -14.95
N ASP A 103 -9.36 -20.66 -13.86
CA ASP A 103 -8.02 -21.25 -13.87
C ASP A 103 -7.60 -21.68 -12.45
N ARG A 104 -6.36 -22.13 -12.29
CA ARG A 104 -5.70 -22.44 -11.02
C ARG A 104 -5.42 -21.18 -10.20
N LEU A 105 -5.76 -21.21 -8.90
CA LEU A 105 -5.36 -20.15 -7.96
C LEU A 105 -3.90 -20.32 -7.53
N TYR A 106 -3.14 -19.23 -7.58
CA TYR A 106 -1.80 -19.12 -7.02
C TYR A 106 -1.77 -18.06 -5.93
N LEU A 107 -0.99 -18.32 -4.89
CA LEU A 107 -0.74 -17.36 -3.81
C LEU A 107 0.74 -16.99 -3.76
N ALA A 108 1.05 -15.80 -3.26
CA ALA A 108 2.41 -15.32 -3.13
C ALA A 108 2.68 -14.63 -1.78
N SER A 109 3.92 -14.80 -1.30
CA SER A 109 4.52 -13.96 -0.25
C SER A 109 5.43 -12.93 -0.94
N TYR A 110 5.05 -11.66 -0.88
CA TYR A 110 5.61 -10.62 -1.74
C TYR A 110 7.05 -10.19 -1.42
N PHE A 111 7.28 -9.65 -0.22
CA PHE A 111 8.56 -9.06 0.16
C PHE A 111 9.54 -10.18 0.54
N PRO A 112 10.85 -10.09 0.23
CA PRO A 112 11.62 -8.93 -0.24
C PRO A 112 11.65 -8.69 -1.75
N GLY A 113 10.80 -9.36 -2.52
CA GLY A 113 10.69 -9.11 -3.96
C GLY A 113 9.95 -7.83 -4.31
N GLU A 114 9.98 -7.49 -5.61
CA GLU A 114 9.17 -6.45 -6.25
C GLU A 114 8.64 -6.98 -7.58
N TRP A 115 7.39 -6.67 -7.94
CA TRP A 115 6.83 -7.11 -9.22
C TRP A 115 7.35 -6.26 -10.38
N ALA A 116 7.88 -6.90 -11.43
CA ALA A 116 8.24 -6.27 -12.70
C ALA A 116 7.05 -6.16 -13.66
N THR A 117 6.13 -7.13 -13.60
CA THR A 117 4.99 -7.22 -14.52
C THR A 117 3.68 -7.44 -13.78
N ARG A 118 2.58 -7.08 -14.44
CA ARG A 118 1.23 -7.31 -13.91
C ARG A 118 0.85 -8.80 -13.81
N THR A 119 1.66 -9.71 -14.32
CA THR A 119 1.46 -11.16 -14.22
C THR A 119 2.32 -11.82 -13.13
N GLY A 120 3.15 -11.03 -12.43
CA GLY A 120 3.89 -11.48 -11.25
C GLY A 120 5.32 -11.93 -11.53
N GLU A 121 5.94 -11.53 -12.63
CA GLU A 121 7.39 -11.65 -12.78
C GLU A 121 8.10 -10.71 -11.81
N LEU A 122 9.26 -11.11 -11.29
CA LEU A 122 10.01 -10.32 -10.32
C LEU A 122 10.98 -9.35 -11.01
N ALA A 123 11.06 -8.13 -10.47
CA ALA A 123 12.11 -7.15 -10.78
C ALA A 123 13.40 -7.45 -10.02
N THR A 124 13.31 -8.22 -8.94
CA THR A 124 14.42 -8.64 -8.09
C THR A 124 14.88 -10.06 -8.44
N PRO A 125 16.16 -10.40 -8.24
CA PRO A 125 16.63 -11.79 -8.29
C PRO A 125 15.92 -12.66 -7.24
N ASP A 126 15.83 -13.97 -7.47
CA ASP A 126 15.16 -14.89 -6.54
C ASP A 126 15.91 -15.03 -5.21
N GLU A 127 17.22 -14.82 -5.21
CA GLU A 127 18.11 -15.00 -4.05
C GLU A 127 17.80 -14.00 -2.93
N VAL A 128 17.06 -12.92 -3.21
CA VAL A 128 16.62 -11.97 -2.17
C VAL A 128 15.76 -12.66 -1.11
N TYR A 129 14.99 -13.70 -1.47
CA TYR A 129 14.16 -14.45 -0.52
C TYR A 129 14.98 -15.28 0.47
N GLU A 130 16.26 -15.55 0.21
CA GLU A 130 17.14 -16.19 1.19
C GLU A 130 17.37 -15.32 2.42
N GLN A 131 17.15 -14.00 2.30
CA GLN A 131 17.22 -13.04 3.40
C GLN A 131 15.93 -13.02 4.23
N ALA A 132 14.87 -13.66 3.77
CA ALA A 132 13.60 -13.71 4.46
C ALA A 132 13.39 -15.02 5.22
N SER A 133 12.51 -14.97 6.20
CA SER A 133 12.05 -16.09 7.02
C SER A 133 10.59 -15.89 7.39
N GLY A 134 9.99 -16.91 7.97
CA GLY A 134 8.58 -16.87 8.34
C GLY A 134 7.69 -17.54 7.31
N CYS A 135 6.40 -17.46 7.57
CA CYS A 135 5.37 -18.15 6.79
C CYS A 135 4.05 -17.39 6.99
N LEU A 136 3.28 -17.31 5.93
CA LEU A 136 1.87 -16.94 6.00
C LEU A 136 1.02 -18.19 6.04
N ALA A 137 -0.17 -18.05 6.60
CA ALA A 137 -1.23 -19.04 6.55
C ALA A 137 -2.45 -18.40 5.90
N ALA A 138 -2.95 -18.95 4.81
CA ALA A 138 -4.17 -18.47 4.16
C ALA A 138 -5.27 -19.52 4.27
N LEU A 139 -6.44 -19.12 4.74
CA LEU A 139 -7.70 -19.83 4.56
C LEU A 139 -8.35 -19.32 3.28
N ILE A 140 -8.75 -20.23 2.40
CA ILE A 140 -9.49 -19.96 1.18
C ILE A 140 -10.89 -20.54 1.35
N VAL A 141 -11.92 -19.72 1.24
CA VAL A 141 -13.33 -20.12 1.34
C VAL A 141 -14.01 -19.88 0.01
N ARG A 142 -14.59 -20.93 -0.58
CA ARG A 142 -15.29 -20.87 -1.87
C ARG A 142 -16.79 -20.87 -1.64
N TRP A 143 -17.50 -19.80 -1.99
CA TRP A 143 -18.90 -19.63 -1.60
C TRP A 143 -19.89 -20.21 -2.64
N ARG A 144 -21.01 -20.74 -2.15
CA ARG A 144 -22.22 -21.03 -2.96
C ARG A 144 -23.24 -19.90 -2.92
N VAL A 145 -23.15 -19.06 -1.90
CA VAL A 145 -23.98 -17.87 -1.69
C VAL A 145 -23.15 -16.61 -1.95
N GLU A 146 -23.79 -15.45 -1.96
CA GLU A 146 -23.06 -14.18 -1.98
C GLU A 146 -22.11 -14.09 -0.77
N PRO A 147 -20.84 -13.69 -0.95
CA PRO A 147 -19.85 -13.71 0.12
C PRO A 147 -20.29 -12.97 1.38
N ILE A 148 -20.93 -11.81 1.24
CA ILE A 148 -21.43 -11.03 2.38
C ILE A 148 -22.47 -11.80 3.21
N GLU A 149 -23.29 -12.64 2.58
CA GLU A 149 -24.24 -13.50 3.30
C GLU A 149 -23.51 -14.63 4.02
N GLY A 150 -22.56 -15.28 3.35
CA GLY A 150 -21.73 -16.34 3.92
C GLY A 150 -20.92 -15.85 5.13
N LEU A 151 -20.31 -14.68 5.01
CA LEU A 151 -19.57 -14.01 6.06
C LEU A 151 -20.46 -13.63 7.24
N LYS A 152 -21.65 -13.08 7.01
CA LYS A 152 -22.61 -12.79 8.09
C LYS A 152 -23.06 -14.05 8.83
N ARG A 153 -23.23 -15.18 8.10
CA ARG A 153 -23.52 -16.49 8.72
C ARG A 153 -22.34 -16.99 9.56
N LEU A 154 -21.10 -16.84 9.09
CA LEU A 154 -19.91 -17.11 9.90
C LEU A 154 -19.85 -16.25 11.15
N ALA A 155 -20.02 -14.93 11.00
CA ALA A 155 -19.98 -13.98 12.10
C ALA A 155 -21.02 -14.28 13.19
N ALA A 156 -22.19 -14.81 12.80
CA ALA A 156 -23.22 -15.25 13.76
C ALA A 156 -22.80 -16.49 14.57
N LEU A 157 -21.86 -17.30 14.07
CA LEU A 157 -21.27 -18.45 14.78
C LEU A 157 -20.05 -18.05 15.63
N GLY A 158 -19.35 -16.99 15.24
CA GLY A 158 -18.21 -16.44 15.95
C GLY A 158 -17.24 -15.70 15.04
N ASP A 159 -16.07 -15.36 15.57
CA ASP A 159 -15.03 -14.65 14.84
C ASP A 159 -13.63 -15.17 15.23
N VAL A 160 -12.70 -15.08 14.28
CA VAL A 160 -11.27 -15.39 14.45
C VAL A 160 -10.46 -14.09 14.39
N ASP A 161 -10.18 -13.53 15.57
CA ASP A 161 -9.37 -12.32 15.76
C ASP A 161 -9.83 -11.07 14.99
N GLY A 162 -11.14 -10.94 14.77
CA GLY A 162 -11.75 -9.84 14.02
C GLY A 162 -11.71 -10.02 12.51
N LEU A 163 -11.16 -11.12 11.98
CA LEU A 163 -10.95 -11.29 10.53
C LEU A 163 -12.28 -11.36 9.76
N VAL A 164 -13.31 -12.03 10.31
CA VAL A 164 -14.61 -12.15 9.63
C VAL A 164 -15.33 -10.80 9.64
N ALA A 165 -15.38 -10.15 10.81
CA ALA A 165 -15.93 -8.80 10.96
C ALA A 165 -15.21 -7.78 10.06
N SER A 166 -13.87 -7.87 9.95
CA SER A 166 -13.07 -6.98 9.11
C SER A 166 -13.41 -7.12 7.63
N GLU A 167 -13.66 -8.33 7.14
CA GLU A 167 -14.07 -8.52 5.74
C GLU A 167 -15.49 -8.06 5.47
N ILE A 168 -16.41 -8.26 6.41
CA ILE A 168 -17.78 -7.73 6.33
C ILE A 168 -17.75 -6.20 6.26
N ASP A 169 -16.96 -5.57 7.12
CA ASP A 169 -16.75 -4.13 7.15
C ASP A 169 -16.22 -3.62 5.79
N ARG A 170 -15.14 -4.22 5.28
CA ARG A 170 -14.56 -3.86 3.98
C ARG A 170 -15.54 -3.96 2.81
N LEU A 171 -16.40 -4.98 2.82
CA LEU A 171 -17.43 -5.17 1.78
C LEU A 171 -18.63 -4.22 1.94
N THR A 172 -18.89 -3.74 3.15
CA THR A 172 -20.07 -2.90 3.46
C THR A 172 -19.74 -1.41 3.38
N ASP A 173 -18.55 -1.02 3.83
CA ASP A 173 -18.05 0.36 3.85
C ASP A 173 -16.61 0.40 3.29
N PRO A 174 -16.43 0.20 1.98
CA PRO A 174 -15.11 0.19 1.38
C PRO A 174 -14.47 1.58 1.45
N VAL A 175 -13.21 1.66 1.85
CA VAL A 175 -12.43 2.89 1.72
C VAL A 175 -12.03 3.07 0.27
N VAL A 176 -12.56 4.12 -0.36
CA VAL A 176 -12.32 4.44 -1.77
C VAL A 176 -11.30 5.58 -1.87
N PRO A 177 -10.25 5.46 -2.70
CA PRO A 177 -9.32 6.55 -2.93
C PRO A 177 -10.02 7.75 -3.60
N PRO A 178 -9.48 8.98 -3.43
CA PRO A 178 -10.03 10.17 -4.07
C PRO A 178 -10.21 10.02 -5.59
N PRO A 179 -11.29 10.56 -6.20
CA PRO A 179 -11.53 10.45 -7.64
C PRO A 179 -10.34 10.87 -8.50
N GLY A 180 -9.98 10.02 -9.46
CA GLY A 180 -8.88 10.25 -10.38
C GLY A 180 -7.49 9.92 -9.85
N TRP A 181 -7.38 9.46 -8.59
CA TRP A 181 -6.16 8.94 -7.99
C TRP A 181 -6.18 7.40 -7.97
N ASN A 182 -5.02 6.78 -8.19
CA ASN A 182 -4.88 5.32 -8.22
C ASN A 182 -3.66 4.88 -7.40
N TYR A 183 -3.77 3.75 -6.69
CA TYR A 183 -2.61 3.17 -6.02
C TYR A 183 -1.62 2.56 -7.02
N LEU A 184 -0.33 2.63 -6.69
CA LEU A 184 0.73 2.00 -7.45
C LEU A 184 0.53 0.47 -7.50
N TRP A 185 0.38 -0.05 -8.71
CA TRP A 185 -0.13 -1.41 -8.93
C TRP A 185 0.73 -2.52 -8.30
N PHE A 186 2.07 -2.38 -8.27
CA PHE A 186 2.96 -3.41 -7.73
C PHE A 186 3.17 -3.33 -6.22
N VAL A 187 2.67 -2.28 -5.57
CA VAL A 187 2.53 -2.20 -4.10
C VAL A 187 1.13 -2.66 -3.69
N GLY A 188 0.13 -2.34 -4.53
CA GLY A 188 -1.25 -2.76 -4.37
C GLY A 188 -2.13 -1.70 -3.69
N PRO A 189 -3.43 -1.99 -3.54
CA PRO A 189 -4.37 -1.09 -2.88
C PRO A 189 -4.12 -1.01 -1.37
N ALA A 190 -4.52 0.12 -0.78
CA ALA A 190 -4.50 0.36 0.66
C ALA A 190 -5.74 1.19 1.09
N GLU A 191 -5.96 1.32 2.39
CA GLU A 191 -7.06 2.13 2.97
C GLU A 191 -6.54 3.42 3.62
N ILE A 192 -5.39 3.90 3.14
CA ILE A 192 -4.67 5.03 3.73
C ILE A 192 -5.31 6.37 3.35
N TYR A 193 -5.74 6.51 2.10
CA TYR A 193 -6.21 7.77 1.54
C TYR A 193 -7.70 7.78 1.25
N ARG A 194 -8.36 8.87 1.62
CA ARG A 194 -9.78 9.13 1.30
C ARG A 194 -10.03 10.62 1.08
N SER A 195 -11.00 10.95 0.23
CA SER A 195 -11.50 12.33 0.15
C SER A 195 -12.10 12.73 1.50
N CYS A 196 -11.79 13.94 1.95
CA CYS A 196 -12.36 14.49 3.17
C CYS A 196 -12.59 15.99 3.06
N ARG A 197 -13.35 16.49 4.04
CA ARG A 197 -13.70 17.89 4.20
C ARG A 197 -13.09 18.39 5.50
N THR A 198 -12.48 19.57 5.46
CA THR A 198 -11.96 20.21 6.65
C THR A 198 -12.52 21.63 6.76
N PRO A 199 -12.76 22.16 7.97
CA PRO A 199 -13.27 23.52 8.13
C PRO A 199 -12.41 24.59 7.44
N GLU A 200 -11.11 24.35 7.31
CA GLU A 200 -10.15 25.32 6.79
C GLU A 200 -9.85 25.17 5.30
N LYS A 201 -9.90 23.94 4.75
CA LYS A 201 -9.55 23.60 3.37
C LYS A 201 -10.52 22.55 2.81
N GLU A 202 -11.22 22.87 1.72
CA GLU A 202 -12.06 21.92 0.97
C GLU A 202 -11.89 22.13 -0.55
N PRO A 203 -11.68 21.07 -1.35
CA PRO A 203 -11.52 19.66 -0.96
C PRO A 203 -10.13 19.33 -0.36
N ALA A 204 -10.05 18.27 0.45
CA ALA A 204 -8.80 17.73 0.99
C ALA A 204 -8.72 16.20 0.84
N ILE A 205 -7.50 15.66 0.91
CA ILE A 205 -7.25 14.22 1.02
C ILE A 205 -6.77 13.93 2.44
N CYS A 206 -7.49 13.09 3.16
CA CYS A 206 -7.09 12.59 4.47
C CYS A 206 -6.20 11.37 4.29
N CYS A 207 -5.16 11.27 5.11
CA CYS A 207 -4.18 10.21 5.11
C CYS A 207 -4.03 9.67 6.53
N HIS A 208 -4.24 8.37 6.72
CA HIS A 208 -3.96 7.67 7.96
C HIS A 208 -3.26 6.35 7.64
N THR A 209 -2.07 6.14 8.18
CA THR A 209 -1.29 4.92 7.97
C THR A 209 -0.88 4.30 9.30
N HIS A 210 -0.87 2.98 9.38
CA HIS A 210 -0.37 2.23 10.53
C HIS A 210 0.04 0.83 10.10
N ARG A 211 1.36 0.56 10.12
CA ARG A 211 1.91 -0.69 9.58
C ARG A 211 1.42 -0.97 8.16
N ASP A 212 1.42 0.07 7.33
CA ASP A 212 0.91 0.01 5.97
C ASP A 212 1.75 0.89 5.03
N VAL A 213 1.57 0.70 3.74
CA VAL A 213 2.20 1.47 2.67
C VAL A 213 1.18 1.85 1.61
N GLY A 214 1.17 3.11 1.22
CA GLY A 214 0.31 3.62 0.17
C GLY A 214 1.06 4.60 -0.70
N LEU A 215 1.19 4.27 -1.98
CA LEU A 215 1.66 5.17 -3.01
C LEU A 215 0.46 5.52 -3.90
N LEU A 216 -0.14 6.67 -3.64
CA LEU A 216 -1.32 7.14 -4.35
C LEU A 216 -0.91 8.12 -5.44
N GLN A 217 -1.21 7.80 -6.70
CA GLN A 217 -0.72 8.52 -7.87
C GLN A 217 -1.82 9.28 -8.59
N LYS A 218 -1.50 10.48 -9.05
CA LYS A 218 -2.30 11.29 -9.96
C LYS A 218 -1.49 11.56 -11.23
N ASP A 219 -1.98 11.08 -12.36
CA ASP A 219 -1.41 11.46 -13.65
C ASP A 219 -1.57 12.98 -13.85
N VAL A 220 -0.45 13.61 -14.19
CA VAL A 220 -0.35 15.00 -14.65
C VAL A 220 0.50 14.99 -15.92
N SER A 221 0.29 15.91 -16.84
CA SER A 221 1.15 15.98 -18.02
C SER A 221 1.43 17.44 -18.30
N LEU A 222 2.63 17.89 -17.95
CA LEU A 222 3.09 19.24 -18.21
C LEU A 222 4.58 19.27 -18.56
N PRO A 223 5.01 20.24 -19.38
CA PRO A 223 6.43 20.46 -19.64
C PRO A 223 7.22 20.70 -18.34
N PHE A 224 8.43 20.14 -18.28
CA PHE A 224 9.37 20.43 -17.20
C PHE A 224 10.30 21.58 -17.61
N GLU A 225 9.94 22.80 -17.19
CA GLU A 225 10.59 24.04 -17.61
C GLU A 225 11.19 24.82 -16.43
N PRO A 226 12.14 25.74 -16.67
CA PRO A 226 12.64 26.64 -15.63
C PRO A 226 11.51 27.33 -14.87
N ASN A 227 11.68 27.49 -13.55
CA ASN A 227 10.68 28.07 -12.63
C ASN A 227 9.38 27.26 -12.44
N THR A 228 9.30 26.01 -12.95
CA THR A 228 8.20 25.11 -12.60
C THR A 228 8.21 24.86 -11.09
N ARG A 229 7.14 25.30 -10.41
CA ARG A 229 6.97 25.15 -8.97
C ARG A 229 5.81 24.22 -8.64
N LEU A 230 5.95 23.47 -7.56
CA LEU A 230 4.84 22.77 -6.93
C LEU A 230 4.44 23.56 -5.68
N ARG A 231 3.16 23.87 -5.56
CA ARG A 231 2.54 24.41 -4.35
C ARG A 231 1.56 23.38 -3.79
N TRP A 232 1.50 23.26 -2.48
CA TRP A 232 0.49 22.48 -1.78
C TRP A 232 0.28 23.01 -0.37
N ALA A 233 -0.79 22.57 0.27
CA ALA A 233 -0.99 22.72 1.70
C ALA A 233 -1.03 21.33 2.35
N TRP A 234 -0.48 21.23 3.56
CA TRP A 234 -0.63 20.03 4.37
C TRP A 234 -0.84 20.36 5.84
N ARG A 235 -1.47 19.44 6.56
CA ARG A 235 -1.53 19.43 8.01
C ARG A 235 -1.13 18.05 8.48
N MET A 236 0.02 17.93 9.13
CA MET A 236 0.48 16.68 9.73
C MET A 236 0.15 16.70 11.21
N ASP A 237 -0.71 15.79 11.67
CA ASP A 237 -1.02 15.65 13.10
C ASP A 237 -0.05 14.68 13.78
N ARG A 238 0.42 13.65 13.05
CA ARG A 238 1.37 12.66 13.54
C ARG A 238 2.31 12.18 12.43
N LEU A 239 3.61 12.18 12.70
CA LEU A 239 4.60 11.58 11.81
C LEU A 239 4.72 10.08 12.11
N PRO A 240 4.83 9.21 11.08
CA PRO A 240 4.98 7.77 11.28
C PRO A 240 6.37 7.38 11.81
N SER A 241 7.38 8.24 11.68
CA SER A 241 8.70 8.03 12.30
C SER A 241 8.88 8.88 13.56
N GLU A 242 9.67 8.38 14.51
CA GLU A 242 10.19 9.15 15.65
C GLU A 242 11.68 9.46 15.52
N VAL A 243 12.34 8.95 14.49
CA VAL A 243 13.79 9.06 14.26
C VAL A 243 14.06 9.45 12.80
N ARG A 244 15.31 9.77 12.48
CA ARG A 244 15.73 9.98 11.07
C ARG A 244 15.33 8.83 10.13
N GLU A 245 14.87 9.17 8.94
CA GLU A 245 14.26 8.25 7.96
C GLU A 245 15.21 7.80 6.84
N ASP A 246 16.50 8.14 6.93
CA ASP A 246 17.52 7.94 5.90
C ASP A 246 18.16 6.53 5.89
N THR A 247 17.49 5.54 6.51
CA THR A 247 17.93 4.13 6.51
C THR A 247 16.75 3.20 6.26
N LEU A 248 16.99 2.01 5.70
CA LEU A 248 15.91 1.05 5.38
C LEU A 248 15.00 0.75 6.58
N ALA A 249 15.58 0.54 7.76
CA ALA A 249 14.82 0.15 8.95
C ALA A 249 13.99 1.28 9.58
N THR A 250 14.25 2.53 9.19
CA THR A 250 13.58 3.71 9.74
C THR A 250 12.85 4.53 8.68
N HIS A 251 12.74 4.02 7.45
CA HIS A 251 12.23 4.74 6.28
C HIS A 251 10.70 4.86 6.27
N ASP A 252 10.12 5.35 7.37
CA ASP A 252 8.69 5.62 7.51
C ASP A 252 8.44 7.13 7.42
N TYR A 253 7.58 7.57 6.50
CA TYR A 253 7.34 8.99 6.23
C TYR A 253 5.96 9.23 5.60
N MET A 254 5.56 10.51 5.56
CA MET A 254 4.42 10.99 4.80
C MET A 254 4.87 12.16 3.91
N SER A 255 4.51 12.13 2.63
CA SER A 255 5.07 13.06 1.64
C SER A 255 4.14 13.40 0.49
N ILE A 256 4.60 14.32 -0.34
CA ILE A 256 4.15 14.54 -1.71
C ILE A 256 5.37 14.42 -2.64
N ALA A 257 5.21 13.79 -3.81
CA ALA A 257 6.29 13.59 -4.76
C ALA A 257 5.90 13.99 -6.19
N VAL A 258 6.92 14.29 -7.00
CA VAL A 258 6.78 14.60 -8.43
C VAL A 258 7.59 13.60 -9.23
N GLU A 259 6.94 12.89 -10.14
CA GLU A 259 7.56 11.92 -11.06
C GLU A 259 7.80 12.57 -12.43
N PHE A 260 8.95 12.27 -13.02
CA PHE A 260 9.39 12.76 -14.32
C PHE A 260 9.39 11.66 -15.39
N ASP A 261 9.34 12.05 -16.66
CA ASP A 261 9.30 11.11 -17.81
C ASP A 261 10.59 10.27 -18.02
N ASN A 262 11.65 10.58 -17.28
CA ASN A 262 12.88 9.80 -17.24
C ASN A 262 12.90 8.74 -16.10
N GLY A 263 11.80 8.58 -15.36
CA GLY A 263 11.63 7.60 -14.29
C GLY A 263 12.29 7.98 -12.96
N GLN A 264 12.82 9.20 -12.83
CA GLN A 264 13.19 9.77 -11.53
C GLN A 264 11.97 10.38 -10.85
N ASP A 265 12.04 10.51 -9.53
CA ASP A 265 11.12 11.36 -8.77
C ASP A 265 11.88 12.19 -7.72
N ILE A 266 11.19 13.23 -7.22
CA ILE A 266 11.58 13.98 -6.03
C ILE A 266 10.44 13.99 -5.01
N THR A 267 10.74 13.59 -3.79
CA THR A 267 9.79 13.41 -2.68
C THR A 267 10.05 14.44 -1.59
N TYR A 268 9.06 15.29 -1.30
CA TYR A 268 9.11 16.28 -0.23
C TYR A 268 8.36 15.76 1.00
N TYR A 269 9.06 15.66 2.13
CA TYR A 269 8.50 15.07 3.33
C TYR A 269 8.87 15.84 4.61
N TRP A 270 8.14 15.54 5.68
CA TRP A 270 8.38 16.08 7.01
C TRP A 270 9.15 15.06 7.84
N SER A 271 10.41 15.38 8.17
CA SER A 271 11.27 14.49 8.95
C SER A 271 11.04 14.64 10.45
N ALA A 272 11.22 13.56 11.20
CA ALA A 272 11.26 13.57 12.65
C ALA A 272 12.55 14.23 13.20
N GLU A 273 13.70 14.05 12.54
CA GLU A 273 15.01 14.46 13.09
C GLU A 273 16.01 15.04 12.06
N LEU A 274 15.83 14.80 10.76
CA LEU A 274 16.77 15.26 9.75
C LEU A 274 16.67 16.77 9.57
N PRO A 275 17.79 17.50 9.46
CA PRO A 275 17.76 18.94 9.20
C PRO A 275 17.00 19.26 7.90
N VAL A 276 16.28 20.38 7.89
CA VAL A 276 15.62 20.89 6.68
C VAL A 276 16.66 21.08 5.56
N GLY A 277 16.33 20.64 4.36
CA GLY A 277 17.19 20.64 3.18
C GLY A 277 18.08 19.40 3.05
N THR A 278 18.04 18.47 4.01
CA THR A 278 18.71 17.17 3.86
C THR A 278 18.05 16.39 2.72
N ALA A 279 18.88 15.91 1.79
CA ALA A 279 18.43 15.08 0.68
C ALA A 279 19.21 13.76 0.63
N TYR A 280 18.53 12.68 0.28
CA TYR A 280 19.11 11.34 0.15
C TYR A 280 18.34 10.48 -0.85
N ARG A 281 19.01 9.46 -1.38
CA ARG A 281 18.38 8.45 -2.26
C ARG A 281 17.63 7.44 -1.42
N CYS A 282 16.48 6.97 -1.93
CA CYS A 282 15.66 5.99 -1.22
C CYS A 282 16.49 4.77 -0.75
N PRO A 283 16.44 4.40 0.54
CA PRO A 283 17.24 3.31 1.09
C PRO A 283 16.69 1.92 0.72
N ILE A 284 15.53 1.84 0.06
CA ILE A 284 14.98 0.59 -0.46
C ILE A 284 15.70 0.25 -1.78
N PRO A 285 16.37 -0.91 -1.90
CA PRO A 285 17.25 -1.21 -3.05
C PRO A 285 16.60 -1.08 -4.44
N THR A 286 15.34 -1.47 -4.60
CA THR A 286 14.62 -1.36 -5.89
C THR A 286 14.22 0.08 -6.24
N TRP A 287 14.29 1.00 -5.27
CA TRP A 287 13.91 2.40 -5.38
C TRP A 287 15.10 3.36 -5.35
N THR A 288 16.28 2.93 -4.88
CA THR A 288 17.48 3.77 -4.77
C THR A 288 17.86 4.47 -6.08
N ALA A 289 17.61 3.85 -7.23
CA ALA A 289 17.88 4.42 -8.55
C ALA A 289 16.76 5.31 -9.11
N ARG A 290 15.59 5.38 -8.45
CA ARG A 290 14.42 6.15 -8.87
C ARG A 290 14.14 7.38 -7.98
N GLU A 291 14.14 7.21 -6.66
CA GLU A 291 13.57 8.18 -5.73
C GLU A 291 14.61 9.00 -4.93
N THR A 292 14.45 10.33 -4.92
CA THR A 292 15.19 11.28 -4.07
C THR A 292 14.26 11.90 -3.03
N HIS A 293 14.60 11.73 -1.75
CA HIS A 293 13.90 12.35 -0.62
C HIS A 293 14.52 13.69 -0.26
N VAL A 294 13.70 14.67 0.09
CA VAL A 294 14.10 15.98 0.60
C VAL A 294 13.27 16.36 1.82
N ALA A 295 13.92 16.50 2.97
CA ALA A 295 13.28 16.95 4.20
C ALA A 295 12.99 18.46 4.12
N ILE A 296 11.73 18.87 3.94
CA ILE A 296 11.35 20.29 3.86
C ILE A 296 10.90 20.86 5.21
N ARG A 297 10.60 19.97 6.16
CA ARG A 297 10.32 20.27 7.56
C ARG A 297 10.98 19.23 8.46
N SER A 298 11.19 19.61 9.71
CA SER A 298 11.86 18.77 10.70
C SER A 298 11.27 18.95 12.09
N GLY A 299 11.23 17.87 12.87
CA GLY A 299 10.76 17.88 14.25
C GLY A 299 9.26 18.09 14.37
N ARG A 300 8.83 18.56 15.55
CA ARG A 300 7.40 18.64 15.93
C ARG A 300 6.79 20.02 15.74
N GLU A 301 7.58 21.02 15.37
CA GLU A 301 7.13 22.41 15.27
C GLU A 301 6.17 22.60 14.08
N GLY A 302 4.92 22.97 14.36
CA GLY A 302 3.88 23.17 13.36
C GLY A 302 2.98 21.95 13.12
N LEU A 303 3.25 20.81 13.79
CA LEU A 303 2.30 19.69 13.76
C LEU A 303 0.91 20.14 14.27
N GLY A 304 -0.14 19.63 13.64
CA GLY A 304 -1.52 20.00 13.90
C GLY A 304 -1.98 21.32 13.25
N GLN A 305 -1.11 22.00 12.50
CA GLN A 305 -1.42 23.24 11.79
C GLN A 305 -1.41 23.02 10.28
N TRP A 306 -2.23 23.79 9.57
CA TRP A 306 -2.13 23.88 8.11
C TRP A 306 -0.94 24.76 7.73
N LEU A 307 -0.10 24.25 6.84
CA LEU A 307 1.08 24.92 6.33
C LEU A 307 1.02 24.90 4.80
N ASP A 308 1.13 26.07 4.19
CA ASP A 308 1.26 26.22 2.74
C ASP A 308 2.75 26.14 2.38
N GLU A 309 3.07 25.24 1.44
CA GLU A 309 4.40 24.99 0.93
C GLU A 309 4.49 25.37 -0.55
N GLU A 310 5.67 25.80 -0.97
CA GLU A 310 5.99 26.00 -2.38
C GLU A 310 7.46 25.65 -2.63
N ARG A 311 7.74 24.81 -3.62
CA ARG A 311 9.09 24.40 -4.03
C ARG A 311 9.30 24.64 -5.51
N ASN A 312 10.49 25.12 -5.87
CA ASN A 312 10.93 25.18 -7.27
C ASN A 312 11.44 23.80 -7.66
N VAL A 313 10.56 22.98 -8.22
CA VAL A 313 10.84 21.59 -8.60
C VAL A 313 11.94 21.54 -9.67
N PHE A 314 12.00 22.53 -10.56
CA PHE A 314 13.07 22.61 -11.54
C PHE A 314 14.45 22.76 -10.89
N GLN A 315 14.58 23.72 -9.97
CA GLN A 315 15.83 23.94 -9.25
C GLN A 315 16.17 22.75 -8.34
N ASP A 316 15.18 22.21 -7.62
CA ASP A 316 15.38 21.07 -6.73
C ASP A 316 15.83 19.81 -7.48
N TYR A 317 15.33 19.59 -8.71
CA TYR A 317 15.83 18.52 -9.57
C TYR A 317 17.33 18.71 -9.85
N GLN A 318 17.76 19.92 -10.21
CA GLN A 318 19.17 20.20 -10.50
C GLN A 318 20.06 20.03 -9.25
N ASP A 319 19.57 20.46 -8.10
CA ASP A 319 20.32 20.47 -6.84
C ASP A 319 20.44 19.06 -6.22
N TYR A 320 19.38 18.24 -6.31
CA TYR A 320 19.29 16.98 -5.56
C TYR A 320 19.27 15.71 -6.42
N ILE A 321 18.86 15.77 -7.69
CA ILE A 321 18.86 14.61 -8.60
C ILE A 321 20.03 14.75 -9.60
N GLY A 322 20.11 15.89 -10.27
CA GLY A 322 21.09 16.16 -11.32
C GLY A 322 20.90 15.32 -12.58
N GLY A 323 21.96 15.22 -13.38
CA GLY A 323 21.94 14.47 -14.64
C GLY A 323 21.18 15.17 -15.77
N LEU A 324 20.68 14.37 -16.73
CA LEU A 324 19.91 14.88 -17.87
C LEU A 324 18.53 15.36 -17.39
N LEU A 325 18.15 16.57 -17.80
CA LEU A 325 16.83 17.10 -17.49
C LEU A 325 15.74 16.30 -18.23
N PRO A 326 14.65 15.92 -17.54
CA PRO A 326 13.49 15.30 -18.17
C PRO A 326 12.74 16.30 -19.07
N GLY A 327 11.88 15.79 -19.94
CA GLY A 327 11.04 16.64 -20.79
C GLY A 327 9.76 17.07 -20.09
N ASN A 328 9.21 16.20 -19.25
CA ASN A 328 7.88 16.36 -18.67
C ASN A 328 7.82 15.88 -17.22
N ILE A 329 6.91 16.52 -16.47
CA ILE A 329 6.36 15.96 -15.25
C ILE A 329 5.16 15.08 -15.63
N VAL A 330 5.14 13.85 -15.12
CA VAL A 330 4.16 12.83 -15.53
C VAL A 330 3.21 12.41 -14.42
N ARG A 331 3.59 12.55 -13.14
CA ARG A 331 2.70 12.25 -12.01
C ARG A 331 3.00 13.10 -10.77
N VAL A 332 1.99 13.23 -9.93
CA VAL A 332 2.13 13.62 -8.52
C VAL A 332 1.73 12.45 -7.65
N TRP A 333 2.52 12.17 -6.63
CA TRP A 333 2.25 11.08 -5.70
C TRP A 333 1.99 11.64 -4.30
N LEU A 334 1.10 10.99 -3.55
CA LEU A 334 1.07 11.05 -2.09
C LEU A 334 1.60 9.71 -1.59
N ILE A 335 2.62 9.75 -0.74
CA ILE A 335 3.25 8.55 -0.20
C ILE A 335 3.12 8.56 1.32
N ALA A 336 2.70 7.43 1.87
CA ALA A 336 2.68 7.18 3.31
C ALA A 336 3.23 5.79 3.55
N LEU A 337 4.31 5.73 4.31
CA LEU A 337 5.01 4.51 4.67
C LEU A 337 5.13 4.45 6.18
N SER A 338 4.60 3.38 6.76
CA SER A 338 4.69 3.08 8.20
C SER A 338 5.01 1.61 8.46
N LEU A 339 5.48 0.88 7.44
CA LEU A 339 5.71 -0.56 7.50
C LEU A 339 6.91 -0.94 8.36
N PHE A 340 7.95 -0.09 8.44
CA PHE A 340 9.22 -0.51 9.03
C PHE A 340 9.21 -0.42 10.55
N GLN A 341 8.77 0.72 11.09
CA GLN A 341 8.62 0.94 12.53
C GLN A 341 7.23 0.55 13.04
N GLY A 342 6.24 0.46 12.14
CA GLY A 342 4.88 0.01 12.49
C GLY A 342 4.11 1.01 13.34
N ARG A 343 4.38 2.31 13.18
CA ARG A 343 3.76 3.41 13.95
C ARG A 343 2.66 4.10 13.16
N GLU A 344 1.87 4.93 13.84
CA GLU A 344 0.78 5.68 13.19
C GLU A 344 1.30 6.98 12.55
N GLY A 345 0.89 7.25 11.32
CA GLY A 345 0.97 8.56 10.67
C GLY A 345 -0.42 9.10 10.37
N ASP A 346 -0.65 10.39 10.63
CA ASP A 346 -1.94 11.06 10.39
C ASP A 346 -1.70 12.46 9.81
N GLY A 347 -2.37 12.75 8.70
CA GLY A 347 -2.29 14.05 8.07
C GLY A 347 -3.29 14.27 6.94
N ARG A 348 -3.24 15.47 6.36
CA ARG A 348 -4.14 15.93 5.31
C ARG A 348 -3.38 16.74 4.27
N TYR A 349 -3.80 16.63 3.03
CA TYR A 349 -3.24 17.33 1.87
C TYR A 349 -4.35 18.13 1.17
N ALA A 350 -4.04 19.36 0.75
CA ALA A 350 -4.96 20.25 0.04
C ALA A 350 -4.21 21.21 -0.89
N ASP A 351 -4.95 21.99 -1.69
CA ASP A 351 -4.43 23.11 -2.50
C ASP A 351 -3.20 22.78 -3.36
N MET A 352 -3.12 21.55 -3.85
CA MET A 352 -2.02 21.10 -4.70
C MET A 352 -2.15 21.69 -6.10
N ALA A 353 -1.09 22.34 -6.60
CA ALA A 353 -1.04 22.88 -7.95
C ALA A 353 0.40 23.06 -8.43
N PHE A 354 0.62 22.89 -9.73
CA PHE A 354 1.82 23.39 -10.38
C PHE A 354 1.66 24.85 -10.78
N ILE A 355 2.73 25.62 -10.65
CA ILE A 355 2.83 26.99 -11.12
C ILE A 355 3.91 27.03 -12.18
N THR A 356 3.50 27.39 -13.40
CA THR A 356 4.35 27.48 -14.58
C THR A 356 4.23 28.87 -15.18
N ASP A 357 5.09 29.21 -16.14
CA ASP A 357 4.97 30.45 -16.91
C ASP A 357 3.66 30.49 -17.73
N ALA A 358 3.10 29.32 -18.08
CA ALA A 358 1.82 29.20 -18.77
C ALA A 358 0.59 29.36 -17.84
N GLY A 359 0.80 29.32 -16.52
CA GLY A 359 -0.27 29.49 -15.52
C GLY A 359 -0.25 28.43 -14.42
N ILE A 360 -1.37 28.39 -13.66
CA ILE A 360 -1.58 27.47 -12.54
C ILE A 360 -2.32 26.22 -13.04
N ILE A 361 -1.75 25.05 -12.80
CA ILE A 361 -2.32 23.75 -13.16
C ILE A 361 -2.71 23.03 -11.86
N PRO A 362 -4.01 22.96 -11.51
CA PRO A 362 -4.43 22.34 -10.26
C PRO A 362 -4.28 20.82 -10.29
N VAL A 363 -3.84 20.25 -9.17
CA VAL A 363 -3.83 18.81 -8.90
C VAL A 363 -5.01 18.52 -7.97
N SER A 364 -6.13 18.14 -8.56
CA SER A 364 -7.39 17.99 -7.82
C SER A 364 -7.27 16.97 -6.68
N ALA A 365 -7.64 17.38 -5.47
CA ALA A 365 -7.82 16.50 -4.32
C ALA A 365 -9.04 15.55 -4.45
N GLY A 366 -9.80 15.64 -5.56
CA GLY A 366 -11.08 14.95 -5.73
C GLY A 366 -12.20 15.66 -4.96
N GLY A 367 -13.29 15.99 -5.66
CA GLY A 367 -14.54 16.42 -5.02
C GLY A 367 -15.49 15.24 -4.83
N PRO A 368 -16.45 15.30 -3.90
CA PRO A 368 -17.46 14.26 -3.81
C PRO A 368 -18.24 14.19 -5.12
N VAL A 369 -18.44 12.96 -5.61
CA VAL A 369 -19.43 12.65 -6.65
C VAL A 369 -20.82 12.80 -6.07
#